data_AF-A0A957IGV9-F1
#
_entry.id   AF-A0A957IGV9-F1
#
_cell.length_a   1.000
_cell.length_b   1.000
_cell.length_c   1.000
_cell.angle_alpha   90.00
_cell.angle_beta   90.00
_cell.angle_gamma   90.00
#
_symmetry.space_group_name_H-M   'P 1'
#
loop_
_entity.id
_entity.type
_entity.pdbx_description
1 polymer ?
#
loop_
_entity_poly.entity_id
_entity_poly.type
_entity_poly.pdbx_seq_one_letter_code
_entity_poly.pdbx_strand_id
1 'polypeptide(L)'
;MKRYSINWENDEIVSIEIDGNSYDNPDDIPDPKDRAAVSSLIDKHFQETVEAEFGADFEKEFDKEFQQLGSETAHVYKIIAGIFLAVVLLAFTISIISTISIKRRLSREVSTTGQVVDLITRTGQDDVLFYYPVVVFELADGSQQTVQLTTGSSAPQYEYGEIVTILYDGERLENTRIDSNQSTRLVWLLPLITAILGIAFLVATIFVIWFARPDSNTAMPR
;
A
#
# COMPACT_ATOMS: atom_id res chain seq x y z
N MET A 1 33.46 -39.26 -31.64
CA MET A 1 32.43 -39.26 -30.56
C MET A 1 33.00 -40.08 -29.42
N LYS A 2 33.00 -39.56 -28.19
CA LYS A 2 33.34 -40.37 -27.00
C LYS A 2 32.23 -41.39 -26.77
N ARG A 3 32.59 -42.60 -26.34
CA ARG A 3 31.62 -43.64 -25.96
C ARG A 3 31.33 -43.54 -24.47
N TYR A 4 30.05 -43.58 -24.10
CA TYR A 4 29.59 -43.61 -22.72
C TYR A 4 28.82 -44.91 -22.49
N SER A 5 29.13 -45.61 -21.41
CA SER A 5 28.40 -46.81 -20.99
C SER A 5 28.31 -46.84 -19.47
N ILE A 6 27.14 -47.18 -18.95
CA ILE A 6 26.92 -47.34 -17.52
C ILE A 6 26.47 -48.79 -17.32
N ASN A 7 27.12 -49.49 -16.40
CA ASN A 7 26.75 -50.84 -16.03
C ASN A 7 25.88 -50.79 -14.77
N TRP A 8 24.74 -51.46 -14.85
CA TRP A 8 23.72 -51.48 -13.80
C TRP A 8 23.55 -52.91 -13.29
N GLU A 9 23.50 -53.09 -11.98
CA GLU A 9 23.14 -54.36 -11.35
C GLU A 9 22.20 -54.06 -10.19
N ASN A 10 20.98 -54.64 -10.21
CA ASN A 10 19.94 -54.39 -9.21
C ASN A 10 19.65 -52.90 -8.94
N ASP A 11 19.51 -52.11 -10.01
CA ASP A 11 19.26 -50.66 -9.98
C ASP A 11 20.38 -49.81 -9.33
N GLU A 12 21.55 -50.39 -9.08
CA GLU A 12 22.74 -49.69 -8.62
C GLU A 12 23.78 -49.57 -9.75
N ILE A 13 24.48 -48.43 -9.77
CA ILE A 13 25.59 -48.21 -10.71
C ILE A 13 26.80 -48.98 -10.20
N VAL A 14 27.25 -49.96 -10.98
CA VAL A 14 28.43 -50.78 -10.65
C VAL A 14 29.70 -50.19 -11.25
N SER A 15 29.61 -49.61 -12.45
CA SER A 15 30.76 -49.00 -13.12
C SER A 15 30.34 -48.08 -14.25
N ILE A 16 31.09 -46.99 -14.46
CA ILE A 16 30.87 -46.02 -15.55
C ILE A 16 32.10 -46.03 -16.46
N GLU A 17 31.90 -46.32 -17.75
CA GLU A 17 32.95 -46.33 -18.75
C GLU A 17 32.84 -45.13 -19.69
N ILE A 18 33.92 -44.36 -19.81
CA ILE A 18 34.03 -43.19 -20.68
C ILE A 18 35.28 -43.32 -21.54
N ASP A 19 35.07 -43.60 -22.83
CA ASP A 19 36.14 -43.72 -23.83
C ASP A 19 37.27 -44.69 -23.40
N GLY A 20 36.91 -45.77 -22.70
CA GLY A 20 37.81 -46.81 -22.19
C GLY A 20 38.36 -46.58 -20.78
N ASN A 21 38.04 -45.47 -20.12
CA ASN A 21 38.36 -45.23 -18.70
C ASN A 21 37.16 -45.60 -17.82
N SER A 22 37.40 -46.31 -16.71
CA SER A 22 36.37 -46.75 -15.76
C SER A 22 36.37 -45.89 -14.50
N TYR A 23 35.18 -45.55 -14.02
CA TYR A 23 34.93 -44.80 -12.79
C TYR A 23 33.89 -45.52 -11.94
N ASP A 24 34.07 -45.50 -10.62
CA ASP A 24 33.14 -46.13 -9.67
C ASP A 24 32.01 -45.16 -9.27
N ASN A 25 32.29 -43.85 -9.24
CA ASN A 25 31.31 -42.82 -8.92
C ASN A 25 31.25 -41.74 -10.03
N PRO A 26 30.05 -41.25 -10.41
CA PRO A 26 29.92 -40.12 -11.34
C PRO A 26 30.72 -38.87 -10.93
N ASP A 27 30.89 -38.61 -9.64
CA ASP A 27 31.62 -37.44 -9.13
C ASP A 27 33.14 -37.52 -9.38
N ASP A 28 33.67 -38.73 -9.58
CA ASP A 28 35.10 -38.97 -9.83
C ASP A 28 35.53 -38.62 -11.26
N ILE A 29 34.57 -38.39 -12.16
CA ILE A 29 34.84 -38.04 -13.55
C ILE A 29 35.41 -36.61 -13.61
N PRO A 30 36.65 -36.39 -14.10
CA PRO A 30 37.30 -35.08 -14.03
C PRO A 30 36.66 -34.01 -14.95
N ASP A 31 36.21 -34.42 -16.14
CA ASP A 31 35.66 -33.51 -17.15
C ASP A 31 34.18 -33.21 -16.83
N PRO A 32 33.80 -31.94 -16.56
CA PRO A 32 32.42 -31.57 -16.28
C PRO A 32 31.46 -31.89 -17.42
N LYS A 33 31.92 -31.91 -18.68
CA LYS A 33 31.08 -32.26 -19.83
C LYS A 33 30.74 -33.74 -19.85
N ASP A 34 31.72 -34.57 -19.49
CA ASP A 34 31.54 -36.02 -19.42
C ASP A 34 30.65 -36.38 -18.21
N ARG A 35 30.80 -35.67 -17.07
CA ARG A 35 29.87 -35.76 -15.94
C ARG A 35 28.43 -35.46 -16.34
N ALA A 36 28.18 -34.32 -16.99
CA ALA A 36 26.84 -33.94 -17.42
C ALA A 36 26.23 -34.98 -18.38
N ALA A 37 27.04 -35.55 -19.27
CA ALA A 37 26.60 -36.62 -20.18
C ALA A 37 26.19 -37.89 -19.40
N VAL A 38 26.98 -38.30 -18.41
CA VAL A 38 26.66 -39.44 -17.54
C VAL A 38 25.41 -39.17 -16.69
N SER A 39 25.28 -37.98 -16.09
CA SER A 39 24.07 -37.59 -15.36
C SER A 39 22.82 -37.68 -16.22
N SER A 40 22.89 -37.24 -17.50
CA SER A 40 21.74 -37.35 -18.40
C SER A 40 21.33 -38.80 -18.71
N LEU A 41 22.28 -39.74 -18.71
CA LEU A 41 22.00 -41.16 -18.90
C LEU A 41 21.41 -41.78 -17.63
N ILE A 42 21.87 -41.34 -16.46
CA ILE A 42 21.31 -41.73 -15.16
C ILE A 42 19.86 -41.24 -15.03
N ASP A 43 19.61 -39.95 -15.30
CA ASP A 43 18.28 -39.35 -15.28
C ASP A 43 17.32 -40.08 -16.22
N LYS A 44 17.80 -40.42 -17.43
CA LYS A 44 17.00 -41.17 -18.40
C LYS A 44 16.68 -42.58 -17.90
N HIS A 45 17.65 -43.29 -17.31
CA HIS A 45 17.42 -44.63 -16.77
C HIS A 45 16.44 -44.58 -15.60
N PHE A 46 16.62 -43.62 -14.68
CA PHE A 46 15.70 -43.40 -13.57
C PHE A 46 14.28 -43.10 -14.06
N GLN A 47 14.12 -42.23 -15.06
CA GLN A 47 12.82 -41.92 -15.64
C GLN A 47 12.16 -43.17 -16.28
N GLU A 48 12.94 -43.98 -17.00
CA GLU A 48 12.46 -45.22 -17.63
C GLU A 48 12.04 -46.27 -16.58
N THR A 49 12.81 -46.42 -15.49
CA THR A 49 12.49 -47.33 -14.38
C THR A 49 11.23 -46.87 -13.62
N VAL A 50 11.12 -45.59 -13.31
CA VAL A 50 9.94 -45.01 -12.66
C VAL A 50 8.70 -45.16 -13.54
N GLU A 51 8.82 -44.91 -14.84
CA GLU A 51 7.73 -45.11 -15.80
C GLU A 51 7.32 -46.59 -15.89
N ALA A 52 8.27 -47.52 -15.85
CA ALA A 52 8.00 -48.96 -15.89
C ALA A 52 7.33 -49.48 -14.61
N GLU A 53 7.71 -48.96 -13.44
CA GLU A 53 7.25 -49.46 -12.14
C GLU A 53 5.96 -48.76 -11.65
N PHE A 54 5.84 -47.45 -11.87
CA PHE A 54 4.74 -46.61 -11.35
C PHE A 54 3.83 -46.06 -12.44
N GLY A 55 4.25 -46.11 -13.71
CA GLY A 55 3.50 -45.56 -14.85
C GLY A 55 3.68 -44.05 -15.03
N ALA A 56 3.57 -43.57 -16.27
CA ALA A 56 3.69 -42.16 -16.63
C ALA A 56 2.63 -41.22 -15.98
N ASP A 57 1.58 -41.79 -15.40
CA ASP A 57 0.53 -41.02 -14.72
C ASP A 57 0.93 -40.60 -13.29
N PHE A 58 1.86 -41.33 -12.65
CA PHE A 58 2.39 -40.99 -11.33
C PHE A 58 3.17 -39.67 -11.36
N GLU A 59 4.10 -39.52 -12.32
CA GLU A 59 4.90 -38.30 -12.49
C GLU A 59 4.01 -37.07 -12.73
N LYS A 60 2.98 -37.22 -13.57
CA LYS A 60 2.02 -36.14 -13.85
C LYS A 60 1.19 -35.73 -12.64
N GLU A 61 0.71 -36.68 -11.84
CA GLU A 61 -0.10 -36.36 -10.66
C GLU A 61 0.77 -35.75 -9.56
N PHE A 62 2.01 -36.22 -9.41
CA PHE A 62 3.01 -35.64 -8.50
C PHE A 62 3.35 -34.19 -8.89
N ASP A 63 3.66 -33.93 -10.16
CA ASP A 63 3.94 -32.58 -10.66
C ASP A 63 2.76 -31.63 -10.46
N LYS A 64 1.54 -32.15 -10.66
CA LYS A 64 0.29 -31.39 -10.52
C LYS A 64 0.00 -31.04 -9.05
N GLU A 65 0.25 -31.92 -8.09
CA GLU A 65 0.14 -31.61 -6.66
C GLU A 65 1.15 -30.53 -6.24
N PHE A 66 2.40 -30.62 -6.69
CA PHE A 66 3.43 -29.60 -6.42
C PHE A 66 3.09 -28.24 -7.04
N GLN A 67 2.59 -28.23 -8.28
CA GLN A 67 2.14 -27.00 -8.93
C GLN A 67 0.90 -26.41 -8.24
N GLN A 68 -0.03 -27.24 -7.77
CA GLN A 68 -1.20 -26.78 -7.02
C GLN A 68 -0.79 -26.06 -5.73
N LEU A 69 0.14 -26.62 -4.95
CA LEU A 69 0.67 -26.00 -3.72
C LEU A 69 1.32 -24.62 -3.99
N GLY A 70 2.09 -24.50 -5.07
CA GLY A 70 2.68 -23.21 -5.49
C GLY A 70 1.63 -22.20 -5.99
N SER A 71 0.59 -22.68 -6.67
CA SER A 71 -0.45 -21.82 -7.25
C SER A 71 -1.42 -21.26 -6.19
N GLU A 72 -1.73 -22.05 -5.16
CA GLU A 72 -2.56 -21.68 -4.01
C GLU A 72 -1.93 -20.50 -3.25
N THR A 73 -0.65 -20.62 -2.92
CA THR A 73 0.08 -19.56 -2.22
C THR A 73 0.16 -18.28 -3.03
N ALA A 74 0.45 -18.37 -4.34
CA ALA A 74 0.49 -17.21 -5.23
C ALA A 74 -0.87 -16.49 -5.38
N HIS A 75 -1.99 -17.24 -5.36
CA HIS A 75 -3.32 -16.64 -5.39
C HIS A 75 -3.63 -15.85 -4.11
N VAL A 76 -3.29 -16.40 -2.94
CA VAL A 76 -3.48 -15.72 -1.66
C VAL A 76 -2.72 -14.39 -1.61
N TYR A 77 -1.44 -14.37 -2.04
CA TYR A 77 -0.67 -13.13 -2.09
C TYR A 77 -1.27 -12.08 -3.03
N LYS A 78 -1.78 -12.49 -4.20
CA LYS A 78 -2.45 -11.58 -5.14
C LYS A 78 -3.73 -10.98 -4.56
N ILE A 79 -4.53 -11.77 -3.85
CA ILE A 79 -5.76 -11.29 -3.20
C ILE A 79 -5.41 -10.26 -2.11
N ILE A 80 -4.44 -10.58 -1.24
CA ILE A 80 -4.00 -9.66 -0.18
C ILE A 80 -3.46 -8.36 -0.79
N ALA A 81 -2.58 -8.45 -1.79
CA ALA A 81 -2.04 -7.26 -2.48
C ALA A 81 -3.15 -6.43 -3.15
N GLY A 82 -4.15 -7.08 -3.75
CA GLY A 82 -5.31 -6.40 -4.34
C GLY A 82 -6.15 -5.64 -3.32
N ILE A 83 -6.42 -6.23 -2.14
CA ILE A 83 -7.15 -5.57 -1.05
C ILE A 83 -6.37 -4.35 -0.56
N PHE A 84 -5.07 -4.48 -0.32
CA PHE A 84 -4.23 -3.37 0.12
C PHE A 84 -4.21 -2.23 -0.91
N LEU A 85 -4.09 -2.55 -2.20
CA LEU A 85 -4.16 -1.55 -3.27
C LEU A 85 -5.51 -0.82 -3.29
N ALA A 86 -6.62 -1.55 -3.12
CA ALA A 86 -7.96 -0.96 -3.05
C ALA A 86 -8.10 0.02 -1.87
N VAL A 87 -7.54 -0.32 -0.69
CA VAL A 87 -7.52 0.57 0.47
C VAL A 87 -6.73 1.84 0.19
N VAL A 88 -5.57 1.74 -0.46
CA VAL A 88 -4.75 2.91 -0.84
C VAL A 88 -5.52 3.81 -1.81
N LEU A 89 -6.15 3.25 -2.84
CA LEU A 89 -6.94 4.01 -3.81
C LEU A 89 -8.13 4.72 -3.14
N LEU A 90 -8.81 4.03 -2.22
CA LEU A 90 -9.92 4.61 -1.46
C LEU A 90 -9.46 5.77 -0.58
N ALA A 91 -8.37 5.59 0.17
CA ALA A 91 -7.80 6.65 1.01
C ALA A 91 -7.34 7.86 0.17
N PHE A 92 -6.72 7.61 -1.00
CA PHE A 92 -6.29 8.67 -1.90
C PHE A 92 -7.48 9.45 -2.49
N THR A 93 -8.55 8.73 -2.84
CA THR A 93 -9.80 9.33 -3.34
C THR A 93 -10.42 10.24 -2.29
N ILE A 94 -10.51 9.79 -1.04
CA ILE A 94 -11.02 10.60 0.09
C ILE A 94 -10.15 11.85 0.29
N SER A 95 -8.83 11.72 0.24
CA SER A 95 -7.88 12.84 0.37
C SER A 95 -8.08 13.89 -0.75
N ILE A 96 -8.22 13.45 -2.00
CA ILE A 96 -8.45 14.35 -3.15
C ILE A 96 -9.77 15.10 -2.97
N ILE A 97 -10.87 14.38 -2.66
CA ILE A 97 -12.20 14.99 -2.48
C ILE A 97 -12.17 16.00 -1.34
N SER A 98 -11.56 15.65 -0.21
CA SER A 98 -11.39 16.55 0.94
C SER A 98 -10.62 17.81 0.54
N THR A 99 -9.48 17.66 -0.13
CA THR A 99 -8.64 18.78 -0.57
C THR A 99 -9.38 19.72 -1.54
N ILE A 100 -10.09 19.16 -2.53
CA ILE A 100 -10.89 19.95 -3.47
C ILE A 100 -12.00 20.70 -2.71
N SER A 101 -12.66 20.04 -1.76
CA SER A 101 -13.72 20.65 -0.97
C SER A 101 -13.21 21.81 -0.11
N ILE A 102 -12.04 21.66 0.51
CA ILE A 102 -11.37 22.70 1.28
C ILE A 102 -11.00 23.88 0.38
N LYS A 103 -10.38 23.61 -0.78
CA LYS A 103 -10.00 24.66 -1.74
C LYS A 103 -11.20 25.44 -2.27
N ARG A 104 -12.31 24.75 -2.58
CA ARG A 104 -13.56 25.39 -3.03
C ARG A 104 -14.24 26.23 -1.96
N ARG A 105 -14.05 25.91 -0.68
CA ARG A 105 -14.53 26.73 0.44
C ARG A 105 -13.67 27.98 0.58
N LEU A 106 -12.35 27.82 0.61
CA LEU A 106 -11.41 28.94 0.72
C LEU A 106 -11.49 29.91 -0.46
N SER A 107 -11.75 29.44 -1.69
CA SER A 107 -11.80 30.32 -2.86
C SER A 107 -13.02 31.23 -2.94
N ARG A 108 -14.05 31.00 -2.11
CA ARG A 108 -15.27 31.82 -2.06
C ARG A 108 -15.26 32.83 -0.92
N GLU A 109 -14.25 32.76 -0.06
CA GLU A 109 -14.17 33.63 1.11
C GLU A 109 -13.58 34.98 0.73
N VAL A 110 -14.34 36.03 1.02
CA VAL A 110 -13.91 37.42 0.89
C VAL A 110 -13.47 37.90 2.27
N SER A 111 -12.27 38.48 2.35
CA SER A 111 -11.73 39.01 3.60
C SER A 111 -12.11 40.48 3.77
N THR A 112 -12.66 40.83 4.92
CA THR A 112 -12.98 42.19 5.33
C THR A 112 -12.60 42.44 6.78
N THR A 113 -12.56 43.70 7.19
CA THR A 113 -12.33 44.08 8.59
C THR A 113 -13.69 44.30 9.26
N GLY A 114 -13.89 43.73 10.45
CA GLY A 114 -15.09 44.00 11.25
C GLY A 114 -14.78 44.15 12.72
N GLN A 115 -15.84 44.41 13.48
CA GLN A 115 -15.76 44.68 14.91
C GLN A 115 -16.69 43.75 15.68
N VAL A 116 -16.23 43.23 16.82
CA VAL A 116 -17.06 42.46 17.74
C VAL A 116 -18.00 43.42 18.48
N VAL A 117 -19.30 43.24 18.31
CA VAL A 117 -20.34 44.10 18.89
C VAL A 117 -21.16 43.42 19.98
N ASP A 118 -21.04 42.10 20.14
CA ASP A 118 -21.68 41.37 21.24
C ASP A 118 -21.04 39.99 21.44
N LEU A 119 -21.27 39.37 22.60
CA LEU A 119 -20.88 38.00 22.90
C LEU A 119 -22.07 37.23 23.49
N ILE A 120 -22.64 36.33 22.69
CA ILE A 120 -23.75 35.48 23.11
C ILE A 120 -23.21 34.27 23.84
N THR A 121 -23.64 34.05 25.09
CA THR A 121 -23.28 32.87 25.86
C THR A 121 -24.30 31.76 25.70
N ARG A 122 -23.86 30.51 25.49
CA ARG A 122 -24.71 29.31 25.54
C ARG A 122 -24.06 28.23 26.37
N THR A 123 -24.83 27.56 27.21
CA THR A 123 -24.37 26.40 27.97
C THR A 123 -24.49 25.15 27.11
N GLY A 124 -23.38 24.42 26.96
CA GLY A 124 -23.31 23.16 26.25
C GLY A 124 -23.86 21.98 27.07
N GLN A 125 -23.86 20.80 26.46
CA GLN A 125 -24.41 19.58 27.07
C GLN A 125 -23.64 19.12 28.32
N ASP A 126 -22.37 19.53 28.45
CA ASP A 126 -21.48 19.20 29.58
C ASP A 126 -21.42 20.31 30.65
N ASP A 127 -22.42 21.21 30.68
CA ASP A 127 -22.47 22.40 31.56
C ASP A 127 -21.32 23.41 31.34
N VAL A 128 -20.61 23.26 30.22
CA VAL A 128 -19.55 24.19 29.78
C VAL A 128 -20.18 25.40 29.11
N LEU A 129 -19.82 26.60 29.57
CA LEU A 129 -20.24 27.86 28.98
C LEU A 129 -19.44 28.15 27.70
N PHE A 130 -20.11 28.41 26.60
CA PHE A 130 -19.50 28.82 25.32
C PHE A 130 -19.88 30.24 24.96
N TYR A 131 -18.90 31.01 24.50
CA TYR A 131 -19.03 32.39 24.03
C TYR A 131 -19.02 32.43 22.50
N TYR A 132 -20.07 32.97 21.90
CA TYR A 132 -20.25 33.13 20.46
C TYR A 132 -20.17 34.63 20.11
N PRO A 133 -19.13 35.09 19.43
CA PRO A 133 -19.00 36.50 19.07
C PRO A 133 -20.04 36.88 18.01
N VAL A 134 -20.58 38.08 18.15
CA VAL A 134 -21.39 38.75 17.13
C VAL A 134 -20.55 39.86 16.55
N VAL A 135 -20.38 39.84 15.23
CA VAL A 135 -19.51 40.78 14.52
C VAL A 135 -20.32 41.64 13.57
N VAL A 136 -19.96 42.91 13.48
CA VAL A 136 -20.44 43.83 12.44
C VAL A 136 -19.33 44.08 11.42
N PHE A 137 -19.67 44.03 10.14
CA PHE A 137 -18.73 44.31 9.05
C PHE A 137 -19.42 44.89 7.84
N GLU A 138 -18.63 45.51 6.96
CA GLU A 138 -19.09 46.10 5.71
C GLU A 138 -18.94 45.10 4.56
N LEU A 139 -20.03 44.93 3.78
CA LEU A 139 -20.05 44.13 2.57
C LEU A 139 -19.41 44.91 1.40
N ALA A 140 -19.07 44.19 0.33
CA ALA A 140 -18.53 44.79 -0.89
C ALA A 140 -19.43 45.86 -1.55
N ASP A 141 -20.73 45.88 -1.20
CA ASP A 141 -21.71 46.88 -1.66
C ASP A 141 -21.81 48.12 -0.74
N GLY A 142 -21.03 48.16 0.34
CA GLY A 142 -21.03 49.23 1.34
C GLY A 142 -22.11 49.09 2.42
N SER A 143 -22.90 48.02 2.42
CA SER A 143 -23.89 47.76 3.47
C SER A 143 -23.24 47.17 4.72
N GLN A 144 -23.72 47.54 5.91
CA GLN A 144 -23.30 46.91 7.16
C GLN A 144 -24.17 45.68 7.47
N GLN A 145 -23.51 44.58 7.83
CA GLN A 145 -24.16 43.35 8.30
C GLN A 145 -23.66 42.97 9.68
N THR A 146 -24.58 42.46 10.49
CA THR A 146 -24.29 41.93 11.83
C THR A 146 -24.59 40.44 11.83
N VAL A 147 -23.57 39.62 12.04
CA VAL A 147 -23.67 38.16 11.99
C VAL A 147 -23.16 37.56 13.29
N GLN A 148 -23.96 36.65 13.87
CA GLN A 148 -23.50 35.77 14.95
C GLN A 148 -22.65 34.65 14.35
N LEU A 149 -21.43 34.49 14.85
CA LEU A 149 -20.56 33.41 14.41
C LEU A 149 -21.05 32.05 14.92
N THR A 150 -20.92 31.03 14.08
CA THR A 150 -21.31 29.65 14.41
C THR A 150 -20.28 28.92 15.29
N THR A 151 -19.06 29.44 15.34
CA THR A 151 -17.97 28.90 16.17
C THR A 151 -17.89 29.69 17.47
N GLY A 152 -18.12 29.01 18.60
CA GLY A 152 -17.97 29.57 19.95
C GLY A 152 -16.79 28.94 20.68
N SER A 153 -16.25 29.64 21.67
CA SER A 153 -15.15 29.15 22.50
C SER A 153 -15.56 29.07 23.97
N SER A 154 -15.04 28.08 24.70
CA SER A 154 -15.26 27.95 26.15
C SER A 154 -14.46 28.94 26.99
N ALA A 155 -13.51 29.64 26.37
CA ALA A 155 -12.83 30.80 26.94
C ALA A 155 -13.16 32.03 26.10
N PRO A 156 -13.32 33.23 26.71
CA PRO A 156 -13.52 34.47 25.98
C PRO A 156 -12.24 34.79 25.19
N GLN A 157 -12.24 34.41 23.90
CA GLN A 157 -11.11 34.65 22.99
C GLN A 157 -11.14 36.04 22.37
N TYR A 158 -12.27 36.74 22.48
CA TYR A 158 -12.50 38.03 21.85
C TYR A 158 -13.20 38.98 22.83
N GLU A 159 -12.88 40.26 22.74
CA GLU A 159 -13.48 41.31 23.57
C GLU A 159 -14.46 42.18 22.78
N TYR A 160 -15.40 42.81 23.50
CA TYR A 160 -16.29 43.80 22.90
C TYR A 160 -15.47 44.96 22.31
N GLY A 161 -15.76 45.31 21.06
CA GLY A 161 -15.08 46.38 20.33
C GLY A 161 -13.77 45.96 19.65
N GLU A 162 -13.33 44.71 19.80
CA GLU A 162 -12.12 44.20 19.15
C GLU A 162 -12.26 44.17 17.62
N ILE A 163 -11.21 44.63 16.93
CA ILE A 163 -11.14 44.62 15.46
C ILE A 163 -10.56 43.29 15.01
N VAL A 164 -11.33 42.55 14.22
CA VAL A 164 -10.99 41.21 13.75
C VAL A 164 -11.12 41.12 12.23
N THR A 165 -10.27 40.29 11.62
CA THR A 165 -10.38 39.97 10.20
C THR A 165 -11.46 38.91 10.02
N ILE A 166 -12.45 39.21 9.19
CA ILE A 166 -13.61 38.36 8.93
C ILE A 166 -13.51 37.80 7.52
N LEU A 167 -13.71 36.49 7.39
CA LEU A 167 -13.91 35.81 6.13
C LEU A 167 -15.39 35.47 6.02
N TYR A 168 -16.03 36.01 5.00
CA TYR A 168 -17.44 35.74 4.71
C TYR A 168 -17.61 35.18 3.29
N ASP A 169 -18.62 34.33 3.11
CA ASP A 169 -19.05 33.84 1.80
C ASP A 169 -20.19 34.74 1.31
N GLY A 170 -20.02 35.37 0.14
CA GLY A 170 -21.01 36.28 -0.43
C GLY A 170 -22.35 35.62 -0.76
N GLU A 171 -22.41 34.30 -0.94
CA GLU A 171 -23.67 33.57 -1.14
C GLU A 171 -24.29 33.08 0.17
N ARG A 172 -23.49 32.91 1.24
CA ARG A 172 -23.93 32.35 2.53
C ARG A 172 -23.27 33.05 3.72
N LEU A 173 -23.87 34.16 4.15
CA LEU A 173 -23.42 34.95 5.30
C LEU A 173 -23.34 34.15 6.62
N GLU A 174 -24.11 33.06 6.75
CA GLU A 174 -24.06 32.14 7.91
C GLU A 174 -22.73 31.38 8.08
N ASN A 175 -21.91 31.29 7.03
CA ASN A 175 -20.58 30.67 7.08
C ASN A 175 -19.46 31.67 7.46
N THR A 176 -19.84 32.87 7.88
CA THR A 176 -18.88 33.90 8.30
C THR A 176 -18.05 33.38 9.48
N ARG A 177 -16.74 33.58 9.41
CA ARG A 177 -15.78 33.19 10.45
C ARG A 177 -14.68 34.23 10.60
N ILE A 178 -14.10 34.30 11.80
CA ILE A 178 -12.90 35.11 12.05
C ILE A 178 -11.68 34.34 11.51
N ASP A 179 -10.79 35.03 10.80
CA ASP A 179 -9.50 34.45 10.42
C ASP A 179 -8.69 34.18 11.68
N SER A 180 -8.52 32.91 12.02
CA SER A 180 -7.60 32.49 13.06
C SER A 180 -6.60 31.55 12.44
N ASN A 181 -5.33 31.97 12.40
CA ASN A 181 -4.20 31.20 11.88
C ASN A 181 -4.11 29.76 12.47
N GLN A 182 -4.70 29.55 13.65
CA GLN A 182 -4.79 28.24 14.32
C GLN A 182 -5.86 27.33 13.68
N SER A 183 -7.05 27.85 13.35
CA SER A 183 -8.15 27.05 12.78
C SER A 183 -7.82 26.54 11.38
N THR A 184 -7.14 27.35 10.57
CA THR A 184 -6.72 26.97 9.22
C THR A 184 -5.74 25.80 9.23
N ARG A 185 -4.85 25.68 10.22
CA ARG A 185 -3.91 24.55 10.34
C ARG A 185 -4.59 23.24 10.69
N LEU A 186 -5.59 23.25 11.58
CA LEU A 186 -6.30 22.02 11.98
C LEU A 186 -7.06 21.38 10.82
N VAL A 187 -7.54 22.17 9.87
CA VAL A 187 -8.22 21.65 8.67
C VAL A 187 -7.30 20.78 7.80
N TRP A 188 -5.99 21.05 7.81
CA TRP A 188 -5.00 20.25 7.09
C TRP A 188 -4.50 19.03 7.88
N LEU A 189 -4.83 18.92 9.16
CA LEU A 189 -4.40 17.81 10.01
C LEU A 189 -5.01 16.48 9.56
N LEU A 190 -6.30 16.48 9.24
CA LEU A 190 -7.02 15.28 8.77
C LEU A 190 -6.43 14.73 7.46
N PRO A 191 -6.30 15.51 6.36
CA PRO A 191 -5.68 15.02 5.14
C PRO A 191 -4.21 14.63 5.32
N LEU A 192 -3.46 15.29 6.22
CA LEU A 192 -2.07 14.93 6.53
C LEU A 192 -1.98 13.54 7.19
N ILE A 193 -2.82 13.26 8.18
CA ILE A 193 -2.88 11.94 8.83
C ILE A 193 -3.25 10.86 7.80
N THR A 194 -4.28 11.12 6.98
CA THR A 194 -4.69 10.18 5.93
C THR A 194 -3.57 9.94 4.91
N ALA A 195 -2.81 10.97 4.53
CA ALA A 195 -1.68 10.84 3.63
C ALA A 195 -0.54 9.99 4.23
N ILE A 196 -0.18 10.22 5.49
CA ILE A 196 0.84 9.43 6.19
C ILE A 196 0.43 7.96 6.27
N LEU A 197 -0.84 7.70 6.62
CA LEU A 197 -1.38 6.34 6.65
C LEU A 197 -1.28 5.68 5.26
N GLY A 198 -1.71 6.38 4.21
CA GLY A 198 -1.61 5.89 2.83
C GLY A 198 -0.18 5.53 2.43
N ILE A 199 0.82 6.36 2.80
CA ILE A 199 2.24 6.08 2.54
C ILE A 199 2.71 4.83 3.30
N ALA A 200 2.34 4.66 4.57
CA ALA A 200 2.71 3.49 5.35
C ALA A 200 2.16 2.18 4.72
N PHE A 201 0.91 2.20 4.27
CA PHE A 201 0.29 1.07 3.56
C PHE A 201 0.97 0.78 2.20
N LEU A 202 1.39 1.82 1.48
CA LEU A 202 2.12 1.68 0.23
C LEU A 202 3.50 1.04 0.44
N VAL A 203 4.23 1.48 1.47
CA VAL A 203 5.53 0.87 1.86
C VAL A 203 5.35 -0.60 2.23
N ALA A 204 4.33 -0.93 3.04
CA ALA A 204 4.03 -2.31 3.38
C ALA A 204 3.71 -3.17 2.14
N THR A 205 2.97 -2.62 1.17
CA THR A 205 2.64 -3.32 -0.08
C THR A 205 3.89 -3.58 -0.91
N ILE A 206 4.77 -2.59 -1.06
CA ILE A 206 6.06 -2.76 -1.77
C ILE A 206 6.92 -3.82 -1.06
N PHE A 207 6.95 -3.80 0.27
CA PHE A 207 7.71 -4.77 1.06
C PHE A 207 7.20 -6.20 0.84
N VAL A 208 5.89 -6.41 0.86
CA VAL A 208 5.27 -7.72 0.56
C VAL A 208 5.61 -8.18 -0.86
N ILE A 209 5.51 -7.28 -1.86
CA ILE A 209 5.84 -7.61 -3.25
C ILE A 209 7.33 -7.96 -3.39
N TRP A 210 8.22 -7.22 -2.73
CA TRP A 210 9.66 -7.48 -2.76
C TRP A 210 10.01 -8.81 -2.11
N PHE A 211 9.42 -9.12 -0.95
CA PHE A 211 9.61 -10.39 -0.25
C PHE A 211 9.00 -11.58 -1.00
N ALA A 212 7.92 -11.37 -1.74
CA ALA A 212 7.28 -12.39 -2.56
C ALA A 212 7.98 -12.63 -3.91
N ARG A 213 9.07 -11.90 -4.23
CA ARG A 213 9.87 -12.20 -5.43
C ARG A 213 10.72 -13.44 -5.15
N PRO A 214 10.52 -14.55 -5.86
CA PRO A 214 11.44 -15.68 -5.76
C PRO A 214 12.83 -15.24 -6.25
N ASP A 215 13.87 -15.54 -5.48
CA ASP A 215 15.25 -15.25 -5.86
C ASP A 215 15.55 -15.88 -7.22
N SER A 216 15.78 -15.05 -8.24
CA SER A 216 16.16 -15.50 -9.59
C SER A 216 17.58 -16.10 -9.66
N ASN A 217 18.24 -16.26 -8.53
CA ASN A 217 19.65 -16.68 -8.43
C ASN A 217 19.84 -18.18 -8.22
N THR A 218 18.78 -18.99 -8.14
CA THR A 218 18.88 -20.46 -8.17
C THR A 218 18.70 -21.01 -9.58
N ALA A 219 19.18 -20.31 -10.60
CA ALA A 219 19.43 -20.92 -11.90
C ALA A 219 20.62 -21.87 -11.74
N MET A 220 20.34 -23.16 -11.59
CA MET A 220 21.39 -24.18 -11.63
C MET A 220 22.16 -24.05 -12.97
N PRO A 221 23.50 -24.10 -12.96
CA PRO A 221 24.26 -24.11 -14.19
C PRO A 221 23.90 -25.37 -15.00
N ARG A 222 23.48 -25.15 -16.26
CA ARG A 222 23.26 -26.17 -17.28
C ARG A 222 24.56 -26.86 -17.69
#